data_AF-A0A081NVQ0-F1
#
_entry.id   AF-A0A081NVQ0-F1
#
_cell.length_a   1.000
_cell.length_b   1.000
_cell.length_c   1.000
_cell.angle_alpha   90.00
_cell.angle_beta   90.00
_cell.angle_gamma   90.00
#
_symmetry.space_group_name_H-M   'P 1'
#
loop_
_entity.id
_entity.type
_entity.pdbx_description
1 polymer ?
#
loop_
_entity_poly.entity_id
_entity_poly.type
_entity_poly.pdbx_seq_one_letter_code
_entity_poly.pdbx_strand_id
1 'polypeptide(L)'
;MDDVSLLKLGLSEDEKNSFDKNKVEFNKRVGSLLKVSRADAKNAECFICGKECSSFCNSHLVPQFCLQNISVEGKFYHSGNLVDMPMLDKDKGIGEAGTFKIICRECDSSVFSDYENPEAYYQGPTDKMLAQIAMKNNLKNISKRQLEIQLYRNMAKEFGKHELMSQMEGIGSTDLEEYIDEFNYAKKACQSKWDNNYYLSYFESIPYVVPIAFQNNIALVSDLEGGTINDIYNHLSDYVIKSVHICVFPLANHSVVMMFCRNGENRYSKFFKQFKKLSSEEKLKVINYIIFSYSEDYYFYKGIDQEIFGNESLKDVAKTTSVSVADSPFADSLTAAKETYDLNKRDTIPNFFSETYKVV
;
A
#
# COMPACT_ATOMS: atom_id res chain seq x y z
N MET A 1 26.38 7.24 -19.84
CA MET A 1 25.43 7.19 -18.71
C MET A 1 24.73 5.87 -18.89
N ASP A 2 24.88 4.99 -17.92
CA ASP A 2 24.12 3.74 -17.92
C ASP A 2 22.63 4.12 -17.91
N ASP A 3 21.84 3.52 -18.80
CA ASP A 3 20.40 3.78 -18.87
C ASP A 3 19.75 3.03 -17.70
N VAL A 4 19.19 3.78 -16.75
CA VAL A 4 18.56 3.23 -15.54
C VAL A 4 17.13 3.71 -15.53
N SER A 5 16.20 2.76 -15.54
CA SER A 5 14.78 3.05 -15.50
C SER A 5 14.10 2.19 -14.45
N LEU A 6 12.97 2.68 -13.93
CA LEU A 6 12.13 1.84 -13.09
C LEU A 6 11.14 1.06 -13.97
N LEU A 7 10.96 -0.22 -13.65
CA LEU A 7 9.97 -1.06 -14.30
C LEU A 7 8.58 -0.42 -14.13
N LYS A 8 7.87 -0.26 -15.23
CA LYS A 8 6.47 0.17 -15.24
C LYS A 8 5.54 -1.04 -15.29
N LEU A 9 4.48 -1.02 -14.49
CA LEU A 9 3.41 -2.01 -14.55
C LEU A 9 2.60 -1.86 -15.84
N GLY A 10 2.15 -2.99 -16.36
CA GLY A 10 1.33 -3.08 -17.57
C GLY A 10 1.95 -4.04 -18.58
N LEU A 11 1.23 -4.30 -19.66
CA LEU A 11 1.69 -5.10 -20.79
C LEU A 11 1.79 -4.21 -22.03
N SER A 12 2.80 -4.47 -22.86
CA SER A 12 2.85 -3.95 -24.22
C SER A 12 1.70 -4.52 -25.06
N GLU A 13 1.39 -3.88 -26.19
CA GLU A 13 0.28 -4.32 -27.05
C GLU A 13 0.50 -5.73 -27.61
N ASP A 14 1.75 -6.09 -27.90
CA ASP A 14 2.11 -7.44 -28.33
C ASP A 14 1.93 -8.48 -27.21
N GLU A 15 2.30 -8.14 -25.98
CA GLU A 15 2.08 -9.00 -24.81
C GLU A 15 0.59 -9.18 -24.51
N LYS A 16 -0.23 -8.13 -24.64
CA LYS A 16 -1.70 -8.23 -24.52
C LYS A 16 -2.28 -9.15 -25.59
N ASN A 17 -1.87 -8.96 -26.85
CA ASN A 17 -2.33 -9.81 -27.96
C ASN A 17 -1.93 -11.28 -27.75
N SER A 18 -0.73 -11.53 -27.20
CA SER A 18 -0.27 -12.87 -26.84
C SER A 18 -1.08 -13.47 -25.68
N PHE A 19 -1.36 -12.65 -24.65
CA PHE A 19 -2.20 -13.03 -23.52
C PHE A 19 -3.61 -13.41 -23.99
N ASP A 20 -4.26 -12.59 -24.81
CA ASP A 20 -5.64 -12.84 -25.24
C ASP A 20 -5.77 -14.12 -26.07
N LYS A 21 -4.76 -14.46 -26.89
CA LYS A 21 -4.72 -15.72 -27.63
C LYS A 21 -4.64 -16.95 -26.71
N ASN A 22 -4.01 -16.82 -25.54
CA ASN A 22 -3.75 -17.94 -24.62
C ASN A 22 -4.45 -17.77 -23.26
N LYS A 23 -5.42 -16.88 -23.16
CA LYS A 23 -6.00 -16.39 -21.91
C LYS A 23 -6.48 -17.50 -20.98
N VAL A 24 -7.17 -18.49 -21.53
CA VAL A 24 -7.74 -19.60 -20.75
C VAL A 24 -6.64 -20.46 -20.14
N GLU A 25 -5.62 -20.81 -20.91
CA GLU A 25 -4.51 -21.63 -20.43
C GLU A 25 -3.67 -20.86 -19.41
N PHE A 26 -3.35 -19.60 -19.73
CA PHE A 26 -2.62 -18.73 -18.83
C PHE A 26 -3.35 -18.56 -17.48
N ASN A 27 -4.66 -18.26 -17.50
CA ASN A 27 -5.45 -18.09 -16.27
C ASN A 27 -5.52 -19.37 -15.45
N LYS A 28 -5.63 -20.54 -16.08
CA LYS A 28 -5.59 -21.83 -15.37
C LYS A 28 -4.24 -22.04 -14.70
N ARG A 29 -3.14 -21.75 -15.41
CA ARG A 29 -1.78 -21.93 -14.91
C ARG A 29 -1.49 -21.00 -13.73
N VAL A 30 -1.74 -19.70 -13.88
CA VAL A 30 -1.58 -18.72 -12.80
C VAL A 30 -2.52 -19.01 -11.64
N GLY A 31 -3.77 -19.38 -11.90
CA GLY A 31 -4.72 -19.77 -10.86
C GLY A 31 -4.25 -20.98 -10.05
N SER A 32 -3.69 -22.00 -10.71
CA SER A 32 -3.11 -23.18 -10.06
C SER A 32 -1.90 -22.81 -9.20
N LEU A 33 -0.98 -22.02 -9.75
CA LEU A 33 0.21 -21.56 -9.05
C LEU A 33 -0.15 -20.76 -7.80
N LEU A 34 -1.04 -19.77 -7.92
CA LEU A 34 -1.53 -18.97 -6.79
C LEU A 34 -2.24 -19.83 -5.74
N LYS A 35 -2.98 -20.87 -6.16
CA LYS A 35 -3.64 -21.79 -5.23
C LYS A 35 -2.62 -22.56 -4.39
N VAL A 36 -1.59 -23.10 -5.01
CA VAL A 36 -0.52 -23.84 -4.31
C VAL A 36 0.25 -22.90 -3.39
N SER A 37 0.70 -21.74 -3.89
CA SER A 37 1.44 -20.77 -3.07
C SER A 37 0.63 -20.23 -1.89
N ARG A 38 -0.70 -20.05 -2.03
CA ARG A 38 -1.58 -19.71 -0.89
C ARG A 38 -1.68 -20.83 0.14
N ALA A 39 -1.66 -22.08 -0.29
CA ALA A 39 -1.66 -23.22 0.63
C ALA A 39 -0.33 -23.30 1.39
N ASP A 40 0.79 -23.12 0.69
CA ASP A 40 2.14 -23.14 1.27
C ASP A 40 2.40 -21.95 2.21
N ALA A 41 1.79 -20.79 1.93
CA ALA A 41 1.92 -19.59 2.77
C ALA A 41 0.96 -19.57 3.97
N LYS A 42 0.07 -20.56 4.09
CA LYS A 42 -0.98 -20.55 5.12
C LYS A 42 -0.40 -20.83 6.50
N ASN A 43 -0.62 -19.91 7.44
CA ASN A 43 -0.26 -20.10 8.84
C ASN A 43 -1.15 -21.17 9.51
N ALA A 44 -0.64 -21.83 10.55
CA ALA A 44 -1.45 -22.73 11.40
C ALA A 44 -2.13 -21.98 12.56
N GLU A 45 -1.55 -20.87 12.98
CA GLU A 45 -1.95 -20.10 14.15
C GLU A 45 -2.32 -18.66 13.79
N CYS A 46 -3.16 -18.05 14.62
CA CYS A 46 -3.46 -16.62 14.53
C CYS A 46 -2.20 -15.79 14.81
N PHE A 47 -1.83 -14.91 13.88
CA PHE A 47 -0.63 -14.08 14.01
C PHE A 47 -0.63 -13.19 15.25
N ILE A 48 -1.82 -12.80 15.76
CA ILE A 48 -1.93 -11.95 16.95
C ILE A 48 -1.84 -12.77 18.24
N CYS A 49 -2.64 -13.82 18.39
CA CYS A 49 -2.80 -14.51 19.68
C CYS A 49 -2.10 -15.87 19.78
N GLY A 50 -1.53 -16.39 18.70
CA GLY A 50 -0.82 -17.68 18.66
C GLY A 50 -1.74 -18.90 18.84
N LYS A 51 -3.07 -18.72 18.90
CA LYS A 51 -4.00 -19.86 18.98
C LYS A 51 -4.07 -20.56 17.60
N GLU A 52 -4.04 -21.89 17.59
CA GLU A 52 -4.33 -22.69 16.40
C GLU A 52 -5.70 -22.30 15.80
N CYS A 53 -5.75 -22.19 14.48
CA CYS A 53 -6.93 -21.76 13.75
C CYS A 53 -7.31 -22.75 12.65
N SER A 54 -8.52 -23.29 12.71
CA SER A 54 -9.08 -24.08 11.60
C SER A 54 -9.44 -23.20 10.39
N SER A 55 -9.74 -21.93 10.64
CA SER A 55 -10.00 -20.91 9.62
C SER A 55 -9.59 -19.52 10.10
N PHE A 56 -9.28 -18.63 9.16
CA PHE A 56 -8.91 -17.23 9.43
C PHE A 56 -10.02 -16.28 9.03
N CYS A 57 -10.09 -15.13 9.73
CA CYS A 57 -10.97 -14.04 9.36
C CYS A 57 -10.57 -13.45 7.99
N ASN A 58 -11.55 -13.04 7.20
CA ASN A 58 -11.31 -12.21 6.03
C ASN A 58 -11.22 -10.73 6.46
N SER A 59 -10.08 -10.35 7.02
CA SER A 59 -9.84 -9.03 7.59
C SER A 59 -9.49 -8.02 6.50
N HIS A 60 -10.05 -6.81 6.58
CA HIS A 60 -9.81 -5.72 5.63
C HIS A 60 -8.67 -4.81 6.09
N LEU A 61 -7.84 -4.33 5.16
CA LEU A 61 -6.82 -3.32 5.46
C LEU A 61 -7.46 -1.97 5.81
N VAL A 62 -8.37 -1.50 4.96
CA VAL A 62 -9.14 -0.27 5.17
C VAL A 62 -10.43 -0.64 5.92
N PRO A 63 -10.85 0.14 6.94
CA PRO A 63 -12.11 -0.11 7.65
C PRO A 63 -13.29 -0.26 6.70
N GLN A 64 -14.18 -1.19 7.01
CA GLN A 64 -15.31 -1.51 6.14
C GLN A 64 -16.24 -0.31 5.91
N PHE A 65 -16.43 0.54 6.94
CA PHE A 65 -17.25 1.74 6.82
C PHE A 65 -16.71 2.70 5.75
N CYS A 66 -15.38 2.84 5.63
CA CYS A 66 -14.74 3.67 4.60
C CYS A 66 -15.08 3.16 3.20
N LEU A 67 -14.96 1.84 3.00
CA LEU A 67 -15.24 1.20 1.71
C LEU A 67 -16.72 1.32 1.33
N GLN A 68 -17.62 1.21 2.31
CA GLN A 68 -19.06 1.38 2.09
C GLN A 68 -19.39 2.80 1.59
N ASN A 69 -18.78 3.81 2.20
CA ASN A 69 -19.03 5.23 1.88
C ASN A 69 -18.55 5.64 0.47
N ILE A 70 -17.70 4.84 -0.18
CA ILE A 70 -17.27 5.06 -1.56
C ILE A 70 -17.75 3.97 -2.53
N SER A 71 -18.60 3.05 -2.08
CA SER A 71 -19.10 1.98 -2.95
C SER A 71 -20.38 2.39 -3.67
N VAL A 72 -20.51 1.98 -4.93
CA VAL A 72 -21.79 2.01 -5.67
C VAL A 72 -22.20 0.56 -5.91
N GLU A 73 -23.37 0.17 -5.40
CA GLU A 73 -23.87 -1.21 -5.45
C GLU A 73 -22.86 -2.22 -4.86
N GLY A 74 -22.14 -1.82 -3.81
CA GLY A 74 -21.14 -2.66 -3.14
C GLY A 74 -19.83 -2.87 -3.92
N LYS A 75 -19.59 -2.07 -4.97
CA LYS A 75 -18.37 -2.10 -5.80
C LYS A 75 -17.67 -0.75 -5.87
N PHE A 76 -16.36 -0.79 -6.10
CA PHE A 76 -15.48 0.36 -6.32
C PHE A 76 -14.43 0.03 -7.37
N TYR A 77 -13.80 1.07 -7.93
CA TYR A 77 -12.60 0.90 -8.74
C TYR A 77 -11.36 0.72 -7.85
N HIS A 78 -10.26 0.26 -8.43
CA HIS A 78 -8.98 0.07 -7.75
C HIS A 78 -7.81 0.33 -8.72
N SER A 79 -6.58 0.09 -8.29
CA SER A 79 -5.36 0.29 -9.11
C SER A 79 -5.38 -0.37 -10.48
N GLY A 80 -6.05 -1.54 -10.62
CA GLY A 80 -6.19 -2.20 -11.92
C GLY A 80 -6.98 -1.41 -12.97
N ASN A 81 -7.70 -0.36 -12.59
CA ASN A 81 -8.35 0.55 -13.54
C ASN A 81 -7.37 1.54 -14.20
N LEU A 82 -6.22 1.79 -13.56
CA LEU A 82 -5.17 2.68 -14.05
C LEU A 82 -4.02 1.87 -14.70
N VAL A 83 -3.75 0.70 -14.13
CA VAL A 83 -2.75 -0.23 -14.62
C VAL A 83 -3.41 -1.18 -15.61
N ASP A 84 -3.25 -0.89 -16.90
CA ASP A 84 -3.84 -1.60 -18.04
C ASP A 84 -3.37 -3.07 -18.15
N MET A 85 -3.86 -3.91 -17.23
CA MET A 85 -3.58 -5.33 -17.13
C MET A 85 -4.85 -6.13 -17.41
N PRO A 86 -4.92 -6.86 -18.55
CA PRO A 86 -6.09 -7.67 -18.94
C PRO A 86 -6.51 -8.75 -17.94
N MET A 87 -5.63 -9.03 -16.98
CA MET A 87 -5.77 -10.05 -15.94
C MET A 87 -6.51 -9.57 -14.69
N LEU A 88 -6.57 -8.25 -14.48
CA LEU A 88 -7.19 -7.66 -13.32
C LEU A 88 -8.65 -7.34 -13.64
N ASP A 89 -9.54 -7.76 -12.77
CA ASP A 89 -10.94 -7.34 -12.85
C ASP A 89 -11.01 -5.82 -12.69
N LYS A 90 -11.92 -5.17 -13.44
CA LYS A 90 -12.07 -3.71 -13.41
C LYS A 90 -12.80 -3.17 -12.18
N ASP A 91 -13.51 -4.02 -11.46
CA ASP A 91 -14.20 -3.65 -10.23
C ASP A 91 -13.81 -4.63 -9.12
N LYS A 92 -13.81 -4.17 -7.87
CA LYS A 92 -13.71 -5.04 -6.70
C LYS A 92 -14.93 -4.87 -5.81
N GLY A 93 -15.38 -5.98 -5.22
CA GLY A 93 -16.41 -5.96 -4.19
C GLY A 93 -15.83 -5.60 -2.82
N ILE A 94 -16.67 -5.09 -1.92
CA ILE A 94 -16.28 -4.80 -0.52
C ILE A 94 -15.59 -6.01 0.13
N GLY A 95 -16.05 -7.24 -0.12
CA GLY A 95 -15.46 -8.45 0.45
C GLY A 95 -14.03 -8.79 -0.02
N GLU A 96 -13.50 -8.06 -1.02
CA GLU A 96 -12.23 -8.34 -1.69
C GLU A 96 -11.21 -7.20 -1.56
N ALA A 97 -11.64 -6.02 -1.10
CA ALA A 97 -10.75 -4.86 -0.91
C ALA A 97 -9.73 -5.10 0.20
N GLY A 98 -8.46 -5.17 -0.19
CA GLY A 98 -7.35 -5.07 0.76
C GLY A 98 -7.33 -6.19 1.79
N THR A 99 -7.96 -7.32 1.50
CA THR A 99 -8.18 -8.35 2.53
C THR A 99 -6.94 -9.20 2.79
N PHE A 100 -6.83 -9.74 4.00
CA PHE A 100 -5.82 -10.71 4.40
C PHE A 100 -6.39 -11.75 5.37
N LYS A 101 -5.76 -12.92 5.46
CA LYS A 101 -6.31 -14.11 6.16
C LYS A 101 -5.27 -14.80 7.04
N ILE A 102 -4.70 -14.05 8.00
CA ILE A 102 -3.67 -14.56 8.92
C ILE A 102 -4.03 -14.38 10.41
N ILE A 103 -5.25 -13.90 10.72
CA ILE A 103 -5.73 -13.67 12.09
C ILE A 103 -7.09 -14.32 12.32
N CYS A 104 -7.39 -14.67 13.58
CA CYS A 104 -8.70 -15.21 13.96
C CYS A 104 -9.76 -14.09 14.08
N ARG A 105 -11.04 -14.47 13.99
CA ARG A 105 -12.18 -13.56 14.08
C ARG A 105 -12.25 -12.82 15.43
N GLU A 106 -11.90 -13.49 16.52
CA GLU A 106 -11.86 -12.89 17.86
C GLU A 106 -10.88 -11.70 17.89
N CYS A 107 -9.64 -11.91 17.44
CA CYS A 107 -8.65 -10.84 17.39
C CYS A 107 -9.06 -9.71 16.45
N ASP A 108 -9.57 -10.05 15.25
CA ASP A 108 -10.02 -9.05 14.29
C ASP A 108 -11.11 -8.13 14.86
N SER A 109 -12.14 -8.70 15.50
CA SER A 109 -13.27 -7.93 16.06
C SER A 109 -12.94 -7.11 17.31
N SER A 110 -11.92 -7.51 18.08
CA SER A 110 -11.63 -6.91 19.39
C SER A 110 -10.45 -5.95 19.36
N VAL A 111 -9.34 -6.35 18.72
CA VAL A 111 -8.07 -5.60 18.74
C VAL A 111 -8.20 -4.29 17.98
N PHE A 112 -9.02 -4.25 16.94
CA PHE A 112 -9.13 -3.13 16.00
C PHE A 112 -10.35 -2.23 16.25
N SER A 113 -11.12 -2.53 17.28
CA SER A 113 -12.43 -1.91 17.54
C SER A 113 -12.39 -0.39 17.74
N ASP A 114 -11.28 0.18 18.26
CA ASP A 114 -11.24 1.63 18.53
C ASP A 114 -11.05 2.43 17.24
N TYR A 115 -10.13 2.04 16.36
CA TYR A 115 -9.94 2.74 15.08
C TYR A 115 -11.00 2.37 14.03
N GLU A 116 -11.63 1.21 14.14
CA GLU A 116 -12.75 0.84 13.25
C GLU A 116 -14.09 1.48 13.69
N ASN A 117 -14.10 2.31 14.74
CA ASN A 117 -15.23 3.14 15.16
C ASN A 117 -15.22 4.51 14.45
N PRO A 118 -16.16 4.81 13.54
CA PRO A 118 -16.21 6.10 12.83
C PRO A 118 -16.29 7.31 13.77
N GLU A 119 -16.99 7.17 14.90
CA GLU A 119 -17.23 8.28 15.84
C GLU A 119 -15.93 8.74 16.53
N ALA A 120 -14.91 7.88 16.58
CA ALA A 120 -13.64 8.22 17.20
C ALA A 120 -12.89 9.34 16.45
N TYR A 121 -13.18 9.54 15.16
CA TYR A 121 -12.45 10.48 14.33
C TYR A 121 -12.90 11.94 14.44
N TYR A 122 -14.06 12.21 15.07
CA TYR A 122 -14.48 13.58 15.36
C TYR A 122 -13.57 14.31 16.36
N GLN A 123 -12.81 13.57 17.17
CA GLN A 123 -11.90 14.11 18.20
C GLN A 123 -10.41 13.95 17.84
N GLY A 124 -10.11 13.36 16.67
CA GLY A 124 -8.76 12.96 16.26
C GLY A 124 -8.34 11.59 16.82
N PRO A 125 -7.39 10.89 16.16
CA PRO A 125 -6.99 9.54 16.56
C PRO A 125 -6.16 9.56 17.85
N THR A 126 -6.42 8.59 18.73
CA THR A 126 -5.57 8.32 19.90
C THR A 126 -4.31 7.55 19.50
N ASP A 127 -3.27 7.55 20.36
CA ASP A 127 -2.05 6.76 20.13
C ASP A 127 -2.35 5.27 19.98
N LYS A 128 -3.34 4.75 20.72
CA LYS A 128 -3.84 3.38 20.58
C LYS A 128 -4.43 3.12 19.18
N MET A 129 -5.21 4.06 18.65
CA MET A 129 -5.75 3.94 17.28
C MET A 129 -4.63 3.95 16.24
N LEU A 130 -3.62 4.82 16.39
CA LEU A 130 -2.45 4.83 15.51
C LEU A 130 -1.70 3.49 15.55
N ALA A 131 -1.54 2.91 16.74
CA ALA A 131 -0.95 1.59 16.92
C ALA A 131 -1.79 0.49 16.26
N GLN A 132 -3.13 0.52 16.38
CA GLN A 132 -4.01 -0.45 15.71
C GLN A 132 -3.92 -0.35 14.18
N ILE A 133 -3.90 0.85 13.62
CA ILE A 133 -3.71 1.07 12.18
C ILE A 133 -2.33 0.53 11.75
N ALA A 134 -1.27 0.84 12.48
CA ALA A 134 0.07 0.32 12.19
C ALA A 134 0.13 -1.22 12.27
N MET A 135 -0.54 -1.85 13.23
CA MET A 135 -0.69 -3.31 13.29
C MET A 135 -1.39 -3.84 12.03
N LYS A 136 -2.51 -3.25 11.62
CA LYS A 136 -3.29 -3.70 10.46
C LYS A 136 -2.50 -3.59 9.15
N ASN A 137 -1.79 -2.48 8.98
CA ASN A 137 -0.90 -2.26 7.83
C ASN A 137 0.19 -3.33 7.75
N ASN A 138 0.89 -3.59 8.86
CA ASN A 138 1.93 -4.62 8.89
C ASN A 138 1.37 -6.03 8.71
N LEU A 139 0.20 -6.37 9.29
CA LEU A 139 -0.43 -7.68 9.08
C LEU A 139 -0.77 -7.93 7.61
N LYS A 140 -1.28 -6.91 6.91
CA LYS A 140 -1.54 -7.00 5.46
C LYS A 140 -0.24 -7.23 4.69
N ASN A 141 0.83 -6.50 5.02
CA ASN A 141 2.12 -6.61 4.34
C ASN A 141 2.82 -7.95 4.64
N ILE A 142 2.75 -8.44 5.88
CA ILE A 142 3.16 -9.81 6.27
C ILE A 142 2.44 -10.84 5.41
N SER A 143 1.09 -10.77 5.36
CA SER A 143 0.30 -11.71 4.55
C SER A 143 0.67 -11.65 3.06
N LYS A 144 0.99 -10.46 2.54
CA LYS A 144 1.43 -10.26 1.15
C LYS A 144 2.83 -10.88 0.92
N ARG A 145 3.81 -10.58 1.77
CA ARG A 145 5.18 -11.13 1.65
C ARG A 145 5.21 -12.65 1.80
N GLN A 146 4.47 -13.21 2.77
CA GLN A 146 4.36 -14.67 2.94
C GLN A 146 3.88 -15.35 1.65
N LEU A 147 2.87 -14.79 0.98
CA LEU A 147 2.38 -15.31 -0.29
C LEU A 147 3.42 -15.15 -1.41
N GLU A 148 4.03 -13.97 -1.54
CA GLU A 148 5.01 -13.70 -2.60
C GLU A 148 6.26 -14.57 -2.50
N ILE A 149 6.78 -14.81 -1.30
CA ILE A 149 7.89 -15.74 -1.07
C ILE A 149 7.56 -17.14 -1.61
N GLN A 150 6.38 -17.68 -1.28
CA GLN A 150 5.97 -18.99 -1.80
C GLN A 150 5.64 -18.95 -3.30
N LEU A 151 5.19 -17.80 -3.82
CA LEU A 151 4.98 -17.61 -5.24
C LEU A 151 6.31 -17.70 -6.00
N TYR A 152 7.34 -16.96 -5.59
CA TYR A 152 8.66 -17.02 -6.23
C TYR A 152 9.28 -18.40 -6.16
N ARG A 153 9.19 -19.09 -5.01
CA ARG A 153 9.64 -20.48 -4.87
C ARG A 153 8.97 -21.43 -5.86
N ASN A 154 7.65 -21.32 -5.99
CA ASN A 154 6.88 -22.20 -6.88
C ASN A 154 7.07 -21.81 -8.36
N MET A 155 7.23 -20.53 -8.67
CA MET A 155 7.64 -20.06 -10.00
C MET A 155 9.03 -20.57 -10.39
N ALA A 156 9.98 -20.56 -9.46
CA ALA A 156 11.33 -21.09 -9.72
C ALA A 156 11.28 -22.57 -10.10
N LYS A 157 10.49 -23.38 -9.37
CA LYS A 157 10.27 -24.81 -9.67
C LYS A 157 9.60 -25.03 -11.03
N GLU A 158 8.65 -24.18 -11.39
CA GLU A 158 7.85 -24.36 -12.60
C GLU A 158 8.49 -23.81 -13.89
N PHE A 159 9.25 -22.71 -13.79
CA PHE A 159 9.79 -21.98 -14.94
C PHE A 159 11.32 -21.95 -15.03
N GLY A 160 12.05 -22.49 -14.04
CA GLY A 160 13.51 -22.64 -14.09
C GLY A 160 14.33 -21.34 -13.95
N LYS A 161 13.71 -20.20 -13.62
CA LYS A 161 14.39 -18.90 -13.39
C LYS A 161 14.89 -18.75 -11.95
N HIS A 162 15.70 -19.70 -11.49
CA HIS A 162 16.06 -19.81 -10.08
C HIS A 162 16.75 -18.57 -9.52
N GLU A 163 17.71 -17.98 -10.23
CA GLU A 163 18.50 -16.85 -9.72
C GLU A 163 17.65 -15.60 -9.44
N LEU A 164 16.88 -15.14 -10.42
CA LEU A 164 15.96 -14.00 -10.27
C LEU A 164 14.92 -14.25 -9.17
N MET A 165 14.32 -15.45 -9.15
CA MET A 165 13.30 -15.79 -8.16
C MET A 165 13.88 -15.88 -6.75
N SER A 166 15.11 -16.38 -6.60
CA SER A 166 15.82 -16.43 -5.32
C SER A 166 16.21 -15.04 -4.83
N GLN A 167 16.57 -14.12 -5.72
CA GLN A 167 16.80 -12.72 -5.36
C GLN A 167 15.51 -12.06 -4.82
N MET A 168 14.39 -12.23 -5.54
CA MET A 168 13.09 -11.69 -5.13
C MET A 168 12.60 -12.31 -3.81
N GLU A 169 12.84 -13.61 -3.61
CA GLU A 169 12.59 -14.30 -2.34
C GLU A 169 13.44 -13.72 -1.20
N GLY A 170 14.73 -13.47 -1.43
CA GLY A 170 15.64 -12.89 -0.43
C GLY A 170 15.19 -11.52 0.03
N ILE A 171 14.86 -10.62 -0.91
CA ILE A 171 14.31 -9.29 -0.63
C ILE A 171 13.00 -9.42 0.17
N GLY A 172 12.08 -10.26 -0.31
CA GLY A 172 10.79 -10.47 0.36
C GLY A 172 10.92 -11.04 1.78
N SER A 173 11.99 -11.79 2.07
CA SER A 173 12.27 -12.35 3.39
C SER A 173 12.76 -11.28 4.36
N THR A 174 13.66 -10.39 3.91
CA THR A 174 14.09 -9.22 4.69
C THR A 174 12.90 -8.30 4.99
N ASP A 175 12.10 -7.96 3.97
CA ASP A 175 10.88 -7.14 4.16
C ASP A 175 9.92 -7.78 5.17
N LEU A 176 9.76 -9.10 5.11
CA LEU A 176 8.90 -9.84 6.03
C LEU A 176 9.37 -9.69 7.48
N GLU A 177 10.66 -9.83 7.74
CA GLU A 177 11.23 -9.64 9.08
C GLU A 177 10.99 -8.22 9.60
N GLU A 178 11.22 -7.21 8.76
CA GLU A 178 10.95 -5.81 9.11
C GLU A 178 9.47 -5.57 9.45
N TYR A 179 8.54 -6.11 8.66
CA TYR A 179 7.10 -5.98 8.95
C TYR A 179 6.68 -6.71 10.23
N ILE A 180 7.30 -7.84 10.54
CA ILE A 180 7.06 -8.57 11.80
C ILE A 180 7.53 -7.73 12.99
N ASP A 181 8.70 -7.09 12.89
CA ASP A 181 9.24 -6.23 13.94
C ASP A 181 8.37 -4.98 14.17
N GLU A 182 7.93 -4.32 13.09
CA GLU A 182 7.03 -3.16 13.19
C GLU A 182 5.64 -3.57 13.71
N PHE A 183 5.12 -4.75 13.34
CA PHE A 183 3.91 -5.30 13.95
C PHE A 183 4.08 -5.53 15.45
N ASN A 184 5.20 -6.13 15.88
CA ASN A 184 5.47 -6.41 17.29
C ASN A 184 5.60 -5.11 18.11
N TYR A 185 6.21 -4.08 17.54
CA TYR A 185 6.24 -2.75 18.13
C TYR A 185 4.81 -2.18 18.29
N ALA A 186 4.04 -2.18 17.20
CA ALA A 186 2.67 -1.66 17.19
C ALA A 186 1.75 -2.41 18.18
N LYS A 187 1.89 -3.74 18.27
CA LYS A 187 1.17 -4.58 19.23
C LYS A 187 1.47 -4.19 20.68
N LYS A 188 2.74 -3.93 21.01
CA LYS A 188 3.13 -3.45 22.34
C LYS A 188 2.58 -2.04 22.61
N ALA A 189 2.65 -1.14 21.62
CA ALA A 189 2.09 0.20 21.71
C ALA A 189 0.57 0.19 21.95
N CYS A 190 -0.17 -0.67 21.25
CA CYS A 190 -1.62 -0.83 21.42
C CYS A 190 -2.02 -1.29 22.84
N GLN A 191 -1.12 -1.95 23.56
CA GLN A 191 -1.30 -2.43 24.93
C GLN A 191 -0.66 -1.52 25.98
N SER A 192 0.03 -0.47 25.52
CA SER A 192 0.75 0.47 26.38
C SER A 192 -0.25 1.30 27.21
N LYS A 193 0.15 1.62 28.44
CA LYS A 193 -0.52 2.64 29.28
C LYS A 193 0.03 4.04 29.02
N TRP A 194 1.10 4.13 28.24
CA TRP A 194 1.81 5.36 27.89
C TRP A 194 1.50 5.71 26.44
N ASP A 195 1.14 6.97 26.23
CA ASP A 195 0.98 7.57 24.90
C ASP A 195 2.36 7.91 24.28
N ASN A 196 2.33 8.48 23.08
CA ASN A 196 3.51 8.97 22.34
C ASN A 196 4.41 7.85 21.78
N ASN A 197 3.82 6.70 21.43
CA ASN A 197 4.50 5.66 20.65
C ASN A 197 4.57 6.07 19.17
N TYR A 198 3.59 6.84 18.71
CA TYR A 198 3.54 7.36 17.34
C TYR A 198 3.54 8.88 17.31
N TYR A 199 4.24 9.43 16.33
CA TYR A 199 4.23 10.85 15.99
C TYR A 199 3.21 11.09 14.86
N LEU A 200 2.09 11.73 15.20
CA LEU A 200 1.08 12.19 14.24
C LEU A 200 1.59 13.46 13.54
N SER A 201 2.13 13.31 12.33
CA SER A 201 2.73 14.42 11.58
C SER A 201 1.70 15.26 10.83
N TYR A 202 0.53 14.68 10.52
CA TYR A 202 -0.58 15.38 9.88
C TYR A 202 -1.92 14.74 10.24
N PHE A 203 -2.93 15.58 10.44
CA PHE A 203 -4.33 15.20 10.60
C PHE A 203 -5.18 16.34 10.05
N GLU A 204 -6.07 16.03 9.11
CA GLU A 204 -7.02 16.97 8.54
C GLU A 204 -8.39 16.32 8.39
N SER A 205 -9.43 17.04 8.80
CA SER A 205 -10.83 16.69 8.58
C SER A 205 -11.37 17.56 7.44
N ILE A 206 -11.64 16.92 6.30
CA ILE A 206 -12.14 17.54 5.07
C ILE A 206 -13.68 17.50 5.14
N PRO A 207 -14.40 18.62 4.95
CA PRO A 207 -15.85 18.72 5.21
C PRO A 207 -16.74 18.06 4.14
N TYR A 208 -16.23 17.06 3.42
CA TYR A 208 -16.94 16.26 2.44
C TYR A 208 -16.30 14.87 2.32
N VAL A 209 -17.02 13.94 1.69
CA VAL A 209 -16.56 12.58 1.44
C VAL A 209 -15.68 12.57 0.19
N VAL A 210 -14.40 12.26 0.33
CA VAL A 210 -13.46 12.15 -0.79
C VAL A 210 -13.67 10.80 -1.50
N PRO A 211 -13.40 10.71 -2.81
CA PRO A 211 -13.70 9.53 -3.62
C PRO A 211 -12.63 8.44 -3.47
N ILE A 212 -11.73 8.52 -2.49
CA ILE A 212 -10.63 7.57 -2.33
C ILE A 212 -10.56 7.06 -0.89
N ALA A 213 -10.42 5.75 -0.73
CA ALA A 213 -10.12 5.13 0.55
C ALA A 213 -8.74 4.47 0.48
N PHE A 214 -7.91 4.73 1.48
CA PHE A 214 -6.53 4.26 1.51
C PHE A 214 -6.05 4.05 2.95
N GLN A 215 -5.24 3.01 3.17
CA GLN A 215 -4.52 2.81 4.42
C GLN A 215 -3.31 1.93 4.14
N ASN A 216 -2.09 2.45 4.33
CA ASN A 216 -0.89 1.61 4.26
C ASN A 216 0.31 2.31 4.93
N ASN A 217 1.42 1.58 5.08
CA ASN A 217 2.74 2.15 5.29
C ASN A 217 3.50 2.27 3.97
N ILE A 218 4.23 3.36 3.79
CA ILE A 218 4.97 3.72 2.58
C ILE A 218 6.41 4.06 2.96
N ALA A 219 7.37 3.48 2.24
CA ALA A 219 8.78 3.82 2.34
C ALA A 219 9.14 4.88 1.27
N LEU A 220 9.12 6.16 1.62
CA LEU A 220 9.47 7.23 0.68
C LEU A 220 10.96 7.16 0.32
N VAL A 221 11.29 7.32 -0.96
CA VAL A 221 12.68 7.37 -1.45
C VAL A 221 13.30 8.74 -1.14
N SER A 222 12.56 9.82 -1.40
CA SER A 222 13.05 11.20 -1.26
C SER A 222 12.05 12.13 -0.55
N ASP A 223 12.60 13.21 0.02
CA ASP A 223 11.85 14.34 0.56
C ASP A 223 11.49 15.37 -0.52
N LEU A 224 10.77 16.45 -0.15
CA LEU A 224 10.25 17.45 -1.09
C LEU A 224 11.35 18.28 -1.77
N GLU A 225 12.57 18.28 -1.21
CA GLU A 225 13.74 19.00 -1.72
C GLU A 225 14.73 18.04 -2.40
N GLY A 226 14.33 16.79 -2.66
CA GLY A 226 15.16 15.77 -3.30
C GLY A 226 16.23 15.16 -2.37
N GLY A 227 16.16 15.39 -1.06
CA GLY A 227 16.98 14.70 -0.07
C GLY A 227 16.57 13.23 0.03
N THR A 228 17.53 12.31 0.20
CA THR A 228 17.22 10.88 0.37
C THR A 228 16.59 10.63 1.73
N ILE A 229 15.42 9.98 1.75
CA ILE A 229 14.80 9.43 2.95
C ILE A 229 15.26 7.97 3.07
N ASN A 230 14.82 7.09 2.18
CA ASN A 230 15.25 5.70 2.12
C ASN A 230 16.06 5.42 0.84
N ASP A 231 17.17 4.73 1.00
CA ASP A 231 17.88 4.07 -0.09
C ASP A 231 17.36 2.63 -0.21
N ILE A 232 16.34 2.44 -1.04
CA ILE A 232 15.67 1.15 -1.27
C ILE A 232 16.53 0.14 -2.04
N TYR A 233 17.72 0.54 -2.50
CA TYR A 233 18.70 -0.32 -3.17
C TYR A 233 19.91 -0.64 -2.26
N ASN A 234 19.87 -0.19 -1.00
CA ASN A 234 20.90 -0.53 -0.04
C ASN A 234 20.66 -1.93 0.52
N HIS A 235 21.59 -2.85 0.23
CA HIS A 235 21.52 -4.25 0.64
C HIS A 235 22.34 -4.57 1.91
N LEU A 236 22.84 -3.55 2.61
CA LEU A 236 23.55 -3.75 3.88
C LEU A 236 22.57 -4.21 4.97
N SER A 237 22.96 -5.23 5.72
CA SER A 237 22.08 -5.87 6.71
C SER A 237 21.74 -4.97 7.92
N ASP A 238 22.47 -3.88 8.14
CA ASP A 238 22.20 -2.89 9.18
C ASP A 238 21.34 -1.71 8.67
N TYR A 239 21.05 -1.66 7.36
CA TYR A 239 20.20 -0.64 6.77
C TYR A 239 18.74 -1.08 6.76
N VAL A 240 18.00 -0.67 7.80
CA VAL A 240 16.56 -0.97 7.92
C VAL A 240 15.75 0.11 7.22
N ILE A 241 14.81 -0.25 6.34
CA ILE A 241 13.91 0.71 5.68
C ILE A 241 12.90 1.27 6.70
N LYS A 242 12.57 2.57 6.59
CA LYS A 242 11.59 3.22 7.47
C LYS A 242 10.40 3.71 6.70
N SER A 243 9.22 3.44 7.23
CA SER A 243 7.96 3.80 6.60
C SER A 243 7.23 4.92 7.34
N VAL A 244 6.42 5.66 6.61
CA VAL A 244 5.37 6.52 7.13
C VAL A 244 4.01 5.85 6.87
N HIS A 245 3.10 5.92 7.82
CA HIS A 245 1.72 5.46 7.66
C HIS A 245 0.86 6.59 7.12
N ILE A 246 0.06 6.31 6.10
CA ILE A 246 -0.91 7.24 5.54
C ILE A 246 -2.28 6.59 5.53
N CYS A 247 -3.29 7.33 5.96
CA CYS A 247 -4.69 6.90 5.92
C CYS A 247 -5.57 7.97 5.31
N VAL A 248 -6.49 7.54 4.47
CA VAL A 248 -7.60 8.32 3.94
C VAL A 248 -8.88 7.56 4.25
N PHE A 249 -9.66 8.11 5.16
CA PHE A 249 -10.90 7.52 5.63
C PHE A 249 -12.08 8.41 5.23
N PRO A 250 -12.83 8.00 4.19
CA PRO A 250 -14.15 8.57 3.90
C PRO A 250 -15.15 8.16 5.00
N LEU A 251 -15.60 9.10 5.82
CA LEU A 251 -16.69 8.92 6.78
C LEU A 251 -18.03 9.24 6.10
N ALA A 252 -19.13 9.22 6.86
CA ALA A 252 -20.48 9.41 6.31
C ALA A 252 -20.72 10.81 5.72
N ASN A 253 -20.07 11.84 6.26
CA ASN A 253 -20.31 13.25 5.88
C ASN A 253 -19.02 14.08 5.71
N HIS A 254 -17.86 13.52 6.06
CA HIS A 254 -16.57 14.17 5.99
C HIS A 254 -15.51 13.11 5.73
N SER A 255 -14.26 13.52 5.51
CA SER A 255 -13.14 12.60 5.36
C SER A 255 -12.02 12.97 6.28
N VAL A 256 -11.28 11.97 6.74
CA VAL A 256 -10.08 12.18 7.52
C VAL A 256 -8.87 11.74 6.72
N VAL A 257 -7.88 12.63 6.65
CA VAL A 257 -6.55 12.34 6.11
C VAL A 257 -5.55 12.45 7.24
N MET A 258 -4.73 11.41 7.42
CA MET A 258 -3.70 11.43 8.45
C MET A 258 -2.40 10.80 7.96
N MET A 259 -1.31 11.29 8.53
CA MET A 259 0.04 10.77 8.30
C MET A 259 0.77 10.68 9.63
N PHE A 260 1.41 9.56 9.89
CA PHE A 260 2.13 9.33 11.15
C PHE A 260 3.27 8.34 10.99
N CYS A 261 4.23 8.37 11.90
CA CYS A 261 5.31 7.39 11.96
C CYS A 261 5.61 7.02 13.41
N ARG A 262 6.47 6.02 13.62
CA ARG A 262 7.00 5.72 14.95
C ARG A 262 7.64 6.97 15.56
N ASN A 263 7.34 7.25 16.82
CA ASN A 263 7.92 8.37 17.51
C ASN A 263 9.44 8.17 17.72
N GLY A 264 10.22 9.24 17.58
CA GLY A 264 11.68 9.20 17.58
C GLY A 264 12.32 8.75 16.27
N GLU A 265 11.54 8.40 15.25
CA GLU A 265 12.07 8.13 13.90
C GLU A 265 12.51 9.44 13.23
N ASN A 266 13.80 9.56 12.96
CA ASN A 266 14.39 10.80 12.48
C ASN A 266 14.54 10.88 10.96
N ARG A 267 14.42 9.76 10.23
CA ARG A 267 14.61 9.68 8.77
C ARG A 267 13.64 10.57 8.01
N TYR A 268 12.43 10.75 8.52
CA TYR A 268 11.40 11.63 7.96
C TYR A 268 11.44 13.07 8.49
N SER A 269 12.36 13.42 9.39
CA SER A 269 12.39 14.74 10.04
C SER A 269 12.47 15.90 9.05
N LYS A 270 13.25 15.77 7.97
CA LYS A 270 13.37 16.81 6.93
C LYS A 270 12.08 16.95 6.14
N PHE A 271 11.55 15.83 5.65
CA PHE A 271 10.26 15.77 4.97
C PHE A 271 9.14 16.41 5.79
N PHE A 272 8.97 16.06 7.07
CA PHE A 272 7.92 16.66 7.90
C PHE A 272 8.12 18.16 8.13
N LYS A 273 9.37 18.64 8.26
CA LYS A 273 9.65 20.08 8.34
C LYS A 273 9.30 20.82 7.05
N GLN A 274 9.56 20.22 5.90
CA GLN A 274 9.19 20.77 4.58
C GLN A 274 7.67 20.75 4.40
N PHE A 275 7.05 19.58 4.60
CA PHE A 275 5.62 19.35 4.47
C PHE A 275 4.78 20.29 5.35
N LYS A 276 5.21 20.53 6.61
CA LYS A 276 4.50 21.42 7.53
C LYS A 276 4.35 22.86 7.01
N LYS A 277 5.32 23.34 6.20
CA LYS A 277 5.32 24.69 5.62
C LYS A 277 4.33 24.88 4.47
N LEU A 278 3.84 23.78 3.88
CA LEU A 278 2.87 23.82 2.78
C LEU A 278 1.49 24.27 3.27
N SER A 279 0.70 24.86 2.36
CA SER A 279 -0.73 25.10 2.57
C SER A 279 -1.49 23.77 2.71
N SER A 280 -2.72 23.80 3.24
CA SER A 280 -3.55 22.59 3.34
C SER A 280 -3.78 21.94 1.97
N GLU A 281 -4.07 22.73 0.94
CA GLU A 281 -4.25 22.21 -0.42
C GLU A 281 -2.99 21.51 -0.95
N GLU A 282 -1.81 22.12 -0.78
CA GLU A 282 -0.55 21.53 -1.24
C GLU A 282 -0.18 20.26 -0.46
N LYS A 283 -0.50 20.20 0.84
CA LYS A 283 -0.34 18.98 1.65
C LYS A 283 -1.16 17.83 1.09
N LEU A 284 -2.42 18.09 0.75
CA LEU A 284 -3.31 17.08 0.16
C LEU A 284 -2.82 16.62 -1.21
N LYS A 285 -2.32 17.52 -2.07
CA LYS A 285 -1.70 17.15 -3.36
C LYS A 285 -0.46 16.27 -3.18
N VAL A 286 0.40 16.57 -2.20
CA VAL A 286 1.57 15.73 -1.88
C VAL A 286 1.12 14.33 -1.45
N ILE A 287 0.15 14.23 -0.52
CA ILE A 287 -0.38 12.94 -0.07
C ILE A 287 -1.01 12.17 -1.23
N ASN A 288 -1.76 12.84 -2.09
CA ASN A 288 -2.37 12.28 -3.29
C ASN A 288 -1.31 11.63 -4.17
N TYR A 289 -0.29 12.41 -4.52
CA TYR A 289 0.81 11.93 -5.35
C TYR A 289 1.55 10.76 -4.71
N ILE A 290 1.80 10.79 -3.40
CA ILE A 290 2.43 9.68 -2.67
C ILE A 290 1.59 8.39 -2.81
N ILE A 291 0.27 8.46 -2.60
CA ILE A 291 -0.61 7.28 -2.67
C ILE A 291 -0.54 6.63 -4.05
N PHE A 292 -0.64 7.42 -5.12
CA PHE A 292 -0.62 6.89 -6.49
C PHE A 292 0.75 6.42 -6.95
N SER A 293 1.84 7.06 -6.50
CA SER A 293 3.19 6.69 -6.93
C SER A 293 3.72 5.46 -6.19
N TYR A 294 3.38 5.28 -4.92
CA TYR A 294 3.99 4.26 -4.06
C TYR A 294 3.10 3.06 -3.74
N SER A 295 1.82 3.05 -4.13
CA SER A 295 0.90 1.99 -3.73
C SER A 295 -0.03 1.54 -4.84
N GLU A 296 -0.53 0.31 -4.70
CA GLU A 296 -1.59 -0.27 -5.51
C GLU A 296 -2.86 -0.54 -4.66
N ASP A 297 -2.79 -0.35 -3.34
CA ASP A 297 -3.84 -0.74 -2.37
C ASP A 297 -4.80 0.43 -2.06
N TYR A 298 -5.17 1.21 -3.08
CA TYR A 298 -6.19 2.26 -3.00
C TYR A 298 -7.49 1.86 -3.72
N TYR A 299 -8.60 2.46 -3.29
CA TYR A 299 -9.95 2.19 -3.80
C TYR A 299 -10.65 3.50 -4.16
N PHE A 300 -11.39 3.53 -5.28
CA PHE A 300 -12.08 4.72 -5.74
C PHE A 300 -13.60 4.60 -5.73
N TYR A 301 -14.25 5.74 -5.53
CA TYR A 301 -15.66 5.93 -5.76
C TYR A 301 -16.02 5.55 -7.20
N LYS A 302 -16.93 4.59 -7.35
CA LYS A 302 -17.33 4.10 -8.68
C LYS A 302 -18.10 5.15 -9.50
N GLY A 303 -18.73 6.12 -8.82
CA GLY A 303 -19.42 7.24 -9.47
C GLY A 303 -18.49 8.38 -9.91
N ILE A 304 -17.16 8.26 -9.73
CA ILE A 304 -16.21 9.23 -10.26
C ILE A 304 -16.28 9.24 -11.79
N ASP A 305 -16.03 10.41 -12.39
CA ASP A 305 -15.96 10.57 -13.83
C ASP A 305 -14.92 9.60 -14.43
N GLN A 306 -15.36 8.75 -15.36
CA GLN A 306 -14.48 7.79 -16.00
C GLN A 306 -13.44 8.42 -16.92
N GLU A 307 -13.60 9.68 -17.32
CA GLU A 307 -12.57 10.44 -18.04
C GLU A 307 -11.26 10.52 -17.23
N ILE A 308 -11.31 10.38 -15.91
CA ILE A 308 -10.10 10.36 -15.06
C ILE A 308 -9.20 9.17 -15.37
N PHE A 309 -9.76 8.04 -15.81
CA PHE A 309 -9.01 6.87 -16.27
C PHE A 309 -8.42 7.08 -17.67
N GLY A 310 -8.69 8.20 -18.33
CA GLY A 310 -8.00 8.66 -19.54
C GLY A 310 -6.77 9.52 -19.25
N ASN A 311 -6.53 9.93 -18.00
CA ASN A 311 -5.41 10.79 -17.65
C ASN A 311 -4.07 10.03 -17.71
N GLU A 312 -3.25 10.33 -18.71
CA GLU A 312 -1.98 9.62 -18.95
C GLU A 312 -0.94 9.85 -17.84
N SER A 313 -0.88 11.04 -17.25
CA SER A 313 0.02 11.31 -16.12
C SER A 313 -0.37 10.49 -14.88
N LEU A 314 -1.66 10.36 -14.59
CA LEU A 314 -2.16 9.54 -13.50
C LEU A 314 -1.84 8.06 -13.72
N LYS A 315 -2.05 7.55 -14.94
CA LYS A 315 -1.66 6.19 -15.30
C LYS A 315 -0.17 5.97 -15.16
N ASP A 316 0.66 6.89 -15.65
CA ASP A 316 2.11 6.74 -15.58
C ASP A 316 2.58 6.65 -14.14
N VAL A 317 2.07 7.53 -13.28
CA VAL A 317 2.36 7.52 -11.84
C VAL A 317 1.92 6.20 -11.21
N ALA A 318 0.67 5.77 -11.45
CA ALA A 318 0.10 4.53 -10.92
C ALA A 318 0.81 3.24 -11.39
N LYS A 319 1.54 3.30 -12.52
CA LYS A 319 2.33 2.19 -13.05
C LYS A 319 3.73 2.10 -12.46
N THR A 320 4.15 3.06 -11.63
CA THR A 320 5.52 3.11 -11.12
C THR A 320 5.79 1.97 -10.13
N THR A 321 6.93 1.29 -10.27
CA THR A 321 7.41 0.30 -9.29
C THR A 321 8.78 0.70 -8.76
N SER A 322 9.21 0.09 -7.65
CA SER A 322 10.55 0.27 -7.09
C SER A 322 11.62 -0.58 -7.78
N VAL A 323 11.25 -1.43 -8.75
CA VAL A 323 12.18 -2.36 -9.40
C VAL A 323 13.03 -1.60 -10.41
N SER A 324 14.32 -1.48 -10.13
CA SER A 324 15.29 -0.88 -11.06
C SER A 324 15.64 -1.86 -12.18
N VAL A 325 15.69 -1.35 -13.41
CA VAL A 325 16.18 -2.04 -14.61
C VAL A 325 17.39 -1.25 -15.09
N ALA A 326 18.54 -1.90 -15.06
CA ALA A 326 19.81 -1.32 -15.45
C ALA A 326 20.68 -2.31 -16.21
N ASP A 327 21.44 -1.80 -17.18
CA ASP A 327 22.38 -2.59 -17.98
C ASP A 327 23.70 -2.88 -17.25
N SER A 328 23.89 -2.30 -16.05
CA SER A 328 25.14 -2.30 -15.30
C SER A 328 24.89 -2.45 -13.80
N PRO A 329 25.70 -3.25 -13.08
CA PRO A 329 25.60 -3.39 -11.63
C PRO A 329 26.08 -2.14 -10.88
N PHE A 330 26.69 -1.17 -11.56
CA PHE A 330 27.13 0.11 -10.97
C PHE A 330 26.16 1.27 -11.27
N ALA A 331 25.00 0.94 -11.83
CA ALA A 331 23.94 1.89 -12.14
C ALA A 331 23.43 2.63 -10.90
N ASP A 332 23.28 3.95 -11.03
CA ASP A 332 22.74 4.80 -9.96
C ASP A 332 21.21 4.70 -9.89
N SER A 333 20.75 3.54 -9.42
CA SER A 333 19.32 3.21 -9.26
C SER A 333 18.63 4.17 -8.29
N LEU A 334 19.36 4.66 -7.27
CA LEU A 334 18.81 5.60 -6.31
C LEU A 334 18.46 6.94 -6.97
N THR A 335 19.36 7.50 -7.80
CA THR A 335 19.07 8.75 -8.50
C THR A 335 17.88 8.59 -9.45
N ALA A 336 17.81 7.51 -10.23
CA ALA A 336 16.66 7.24 -11.11
C ALA A 336 15.35 7.10 -10.31
N ALA A 337 15.39 6.46 -9.13
CA ALA A 337 14.22 6.38 -8.26
C ALA A 337 13.81 7.75 -7.71
N LYS A 338 14.76 8.57 -7.27
CA LYS A 338 14.47 9.92 -6.77
C LYS A 338 13.84 10.81 -7.83
N GLU A 339 14.28 10.71 -9.08
CA GLU A 339 13.67 11.44 -10.20
C GLU A 339 12.26 10.92 -10.51
N THR A 340 12.06 9.60 -10.48
CA THR A 340 10.75 8.99 -10.75
C THR A 340 9.72 9.36 -9.67
N TYR A 341 10.13 9.28 -8.40
CA TYR A 341 9.30 9.56 -7.24
C TYR A 341 9.30 11.03 -6.79
N ASP A 342 9.78 11.96 -7.63
CA ASP A 342 9.83 13.38 -7.30
C ASP A 342 8.44 13.94 -6.99
N LEU A 343 8.24 14.32 -5.72
CA LEU A 343 6.99 14.85 -5.18
C LEU A 343 6.64 16.24 -5.73
N ASN A 344 7.57 16.90 -6.43
CA ASN A 344 7.29 18.15 -7.15
C ASN A 344 6.46 17.95 -8.42
N LYS A 345 6.30 16.71 -8.89
CA LYS A 345 5.41 16.34 -9.99
C LYS A 345 3.94 16.21 -9.57
N ARG A 346 3.59 16.51 -8.30
CA ARG A 346 2.22 16.36 -7.76
C ARG A 346 1.13 17.08 -8.56
N ASP A 347 1.44 18.21 -9.19
CA ASP A 347 0.47 18.96 -9.99
C ASP A 347 0.20 18.33 -11.37
N THR A 348 0.90 17.26 -11.74
CA THR A 348 0.68 16.56 -13.02
C THR A 348 -0.53 15.61 -12.97
N ILE A 349 -1.04 15.28 -11.79
CA ILE A 349 -2.18 14.37 -11.61
C ILE A 349 -3.36 15.09 -10.95
N PRO A 350 -4.61 14.62 -11.17
CA PRO A 350 -5.78 15.13 -10.46
C PRO A 350 -5.63 15.02 -8.94
N ASN A 351 -6.08 16.04 -8.21
CA ASN A 351 -6.14 16.00 -6.75
C ASN A 351 -7.49 15.41 -6.29
N PHE A 352 -7.49 14.14 -5.91
CA PHE A 352 -8.70 13.42 -5.47
C PHE A 352 -9.22 13.93 -4.12
N PHE A 353 -8.45 14.70 -3.36
CA PHE A 353 -8.94 15.33 -2.13
C PHE A 353 -9.68 16.64 -2.36
N SER A 354 -9.73 17.16 -3.59
CA SER A 354 -10.45 18.39 -3.88
C SER A 354 -11.97 18.18 -3.90
N GLU A 355 -12.72 19.23 -3.57
CA GLU A 355 -14.19 19.16 -3.49
C GLU A 355 -14.83 18.79 -4.83
N THR A 356 -14.15 19.10 -5.95
CA THR A 356 -14.56 18.76 -7.30
C THR A 356 -14.82 17.26 -7.49
N TYR A 357 -14.11 16.39 -6.76
CA TYR A 357 -14.26 14.94 -6.88
C TYR A 357 -15.00 14.30 -5.70
N LYS A 358 -15.69 15.09 -4.87
CA LYS A 358 -16.42 14.53 -3.72
C LYS A 358 -17.43 13.47 -4.16
N VAL A 359 -17.68 12.50 -3.28
CA VAL A 359 -18.76 11.54 -3.44
C VAL A 359 -20.09 12.29 -3.40
N VAL A 360 -20.97 11.96 -4.35
CA VAL A 360 -22.32 12.53 -4.51
C VAL A 360 -23.35 11.45 -4.21
#